data_AF-A0A386UL35-F1
#
_entry.id   AF-A0A386UL35-F1
#
_cell.length_a   1.000
_cell.length_b   1.000
_cell.length_c   1.000
_cell.angle_alpha   90.00
_cell.angle_beta   90.00
_cell.angle_gamma   90.00
#
_symmetry.space_group_name_H-M   'P 1'
#
loop_
_entity.id
_entity.type
_entity.pdbx_description
1 polymer ?
#
loop_
_entity_poly.entity_id
_entity_poly.type
_entity_poly.pdbx_seq_one_letter_code
_entity_poly.pdbx_strand_id
1 'polypeptide(L)'
;MADDAVTRFAPSPTGPLHLGHAYAALVAANLAAPGRFLLRIEDIDQSRCRPEYEAMIAEDLHWLGLDWPLPVMRQSDRLPAYRAALDRLTALGLTYPCHCRRADIRAALSAPQEGAPVIGPDGPVYPGTCRHRSMAEAGPGDAIRLNAAAALAHLNLGEIAFEDENIAPGIPRRLSAADFVAGVGDVVLARRGMGTSYHLSVVVDDAAQGITLVTRGKDLLDSTHIHVLLQRLLDLPVPRYHHHRLIRDAAGKRLAKRDDARALRLYRAEGATPADIRRMLGL
;
A
#
# COMPACT_ATOMS: atom_id res chain seq x y z
N MET A 1 -3.68 -22.27 -20.59
CA MET A 1 -4.85 -21.50 -20.16
C MET A 1 -4.30 -20.38 -19.31
N ALA A 2 -4.56 -19.11 -19.65
CA ALA A 2 -4.13 -18.02 -18.77
C ALA A 2 -4.89 -18.18 -17.45
N ASP A 3 -4.20 -18.24 -16.31
CA ASP A 3 -4.88 -18.22 -15.01
C ASP A 3 -5.68 -16.92 -14.91
N ASP A 4 -6.98 -17.05 -14.65
CA ASP A 4 -7.88 -15.91 -14.52
C ASP A 4 -7.37 -14.97 -13.42
N ALA A 5 -7.48 -13.65 -13.66
CA ALA A 5 -6.93 -12.66 -12.75
C ALA A 5 -7.70 -12.63 -11.42
N VAL A 6 -6.96 -12.54 -10.30
CA VAL A 6 -7.51 -12.28 -8.97
C VAL A 6 -7.04 -10.89 -8.57
N THR A 7 -7.99 -9.95 -8.44
CA THR A 7 -7.74 -8.56 -8.05
C THR A 7 -8.42 -8.24 -6.73
N ARG A 8 -8.11 -7.07 -6.17
CA ARG A 8 -8.80 -6.56 -4.99
C ARG A 8 -8.96 -5.05 -5.00
N PHE A 9 -10.11 -4.59 -4.50
CA PHE A 9 -10.24 -3.25 -3.95
C PHE A 9 -10.02 -3.30 -2.44
N ALA A 10 -9.08 -2.49 -1.93
CA ALA A 10 -8.61 -2.58 -0.55
C ALA A 10 -8.71 -1.22 0.19
N PRO A 11 -9.92 -0.69 0.45
CA PRO A 11 -10.09 0.60 1.13
C PRO A 11 -9.85 0.52 2.64
N SER A 12 -9.35 1.61 3.22
CA SER A 12 -9.43 1.85 4.66
C SER A 12 -10.77 2.53 5.02
N PRO A 13 -11.51 2.07 6.04
CA PRO A 13 -12.81 2.61 6.41
C PRO A 13 -12.66 3.89 7.28
N THR A 14 -11.98 4.90 6.75
CA THR A 14 -11.68 6.17 7.45
C THR A 14 -12.53 7.35 6.99
N GLY A 15 -13.46 7.12 6.07
CA GLY A 15 -14.35 8.12 5.50
C GLY A 15 -15.19 7.55 4.35
N PRO A 16 -16.13 8.34 3.82
CA PRO A 16 -16.95 7.93 2.68
C PRO A 16 -16.10 7.73 1.40
N LEU A 17 -16.55 6.83 0.51
CA LEU A 17 -15.93 6.68 -0.80
C LEU A 17 -16.19 7.90 -1.69
N HIS A 18 -15.29 8.16 -2.63
CA HIS A 18 -15.35 9.26 -3.59
C HIS A 18 -15.04 8.74 -5.00
N LEU A 19 -15.13 9.56 -6.05
CA LEU A 19 -14.90 9.13 -7.44
C LEU A 19 -13.57 8.40 -7.69
N GLY A 20 -12.47 8.80 -7.03
CA GLY A 20 -11.21 8.06 -7.10
C GLY A 20 -11.27 6.62 -6.58
N HIS A 21 -12.08 6.36 -5.55
CA HIS A 21 -12.32 5.03 -5.00
C HIS A 21 -13.20 4.21 -5.94
N ALA A 22 -14.28 4.81 -6.47
CA ALA A 22 -15.11 4.17 -7.50
C ALA A 22 -14.25 3.74 -8.70
N TYR A 23 -13.38 4.62 -9.19
CA TYR A 23 -12.47 4.30 -10.29
C TYR A 23 -11.55 3.13 -9.98
N ALA A 24 -10.90 3.12 -8.81
CA ALA A 24 -10.04 2.03 -8.40
C ALA A 24 -10.80 0.70 -8.30
N ALA A 25 -12.00 0.69 -7.72
CA ALA A 25 -12.83 -0.50 -7.58
C ALA A 25 -13.32 -1.03 -8.94
N LEU A 26 -13.78 -0.14 -9.82
CA LEU A 26 -14.26 -0.50 -11.16
C LEU A 26 -13.13 -1.02 -12.05
N VAL A 27 -11.94 -0.42 -11.99
CA VAL A 27 -10.75 -0.92 -12.71
C VAL A 27 -10.36 -2.31 -12.22
N ALA A 28 -10.31 -2.51 -10.90
CA ALA A 28 -10.02 -3.80 -10.29
C ALA A 28 -11.01 -4.89 -10.74
N ALA A 29 -12.31 -4.59 -10.72
CA ALA A 29 -13.35 -5.52 -11.13
C ALA A 29 -13.30 -5.84 -12.63
N ASN A 30 -13.10 -4.82 -13.48
CA ASN A 30 -13.01 -5.01 -14.93
C ASN A 30 -11.80 -5.86 -15.32
N LEU A 31 -10.64 -5.65 -14.69
CA LEU A 31 -9.41 -6.41 -14.96
C LEU A 31 -9.42 -7.81 -14.35
N ALA A 32 -10.27 -8.07 -13.35
CA ALA A 32 -10.46 -9.40 -12.83
C ALA A 32 -11.14 -10.31 -13.86
N ALA A 33 -12.15 -9.81 -14.58
CA ALA A 33 -13.05 -10.63 -15.39
C ALA A 33 -12.33 -11.45 -16.48
N PRO A 34 -12.63 -12.77 -16.61
CA PRO A 34 -13.69 -13.54 -15.93
C PRO A 34 -13.30 -14.10 -14.55
N GLY A 35 -12.13 -13.74 -14.02
CA GLY A 35 -11.63 -14.13 -12.71
C GLY A 35 -12.32 -13.45 -11.52
N ARG A 36 -11.57 -13.23 -10.42
CA ARG A 36 -12.14 -12.90 -9.11
C ARG A 36 -11.79 -11.49 -8.66
N PHE A 37 -12.82 -10.70 -8.38
CA PHE A 37 -12.70 -9.42 -7.70
C PHE A 37 -12.98 -9.59 -6.19
N LEU A 38 -12.07 -9.13 -5.34
CA LEU A 38 -12.18 -9.22 -3.89
C LEU A 38 -12.30 -7.84 -3.24
N LEU A 39 -13.03 -7.76 -2.13
CA LEU A 39 -12.94 -6.66 -1.18
C LEU A 39 -12.03 -7.06 -0.01
N ARG A 40 -11.17 -6.13 0.44
CA ARG A 40 -10.39 -6.25 1.68
C ARG A 40 -10.48 -4.94 2.46
N ILE A 41 -10.77 -5.00 3.75
CA ILE A 41 -10.83 -3.81 4.60
C ILE A 41 -9.45 -3.59 5.24
N GLU A 42 -8.78 -2.49 4.87
CA GLU A 42 -7.46 -2.12 5.38
C GLU A 42 -7.56 -1.23 6.62
N ASP A 43 -7.98 -1.82 7.73
CA ASP A 43 -8.31 -1.18 9.00
C ASP A 43 -7.21 -1.29 10.07
N ILE A 44 -5.94 -1.41 9.67
CA ILE A 44 -4.81 -1.48 10.62
C ILE A 44 -4.74 -0.29 11.57
N ASP A 45 -5.30 0.86 11.20
CA ASP A 45 -5.40 2.06 12.03
C ASP A 45 -6.79 2.24 12.65
N GLN A 46 -7.07 1.42 13.67
CA GLN A 46 -8.36 1.38 14.35
C GLN A 46 -8.81 2.75 14.90
N SER A 47 -7.89 3.65 15.24
CA SER A 47 -8.21 4.99 15.74
C SER A 47 -8.99 5.84 14.71
N ARG A 48 -8.75 5.59 13.42
CA ARG A 48 -9.37 6.29 12.29
C ARG A 48 -10.51 5.49 11.65
N CYS A 49 -10.63 4.22 11.97
CA CYS A 49 -11.64 3.34 11.36
C CYS A 49 -12.97 3.46 12.07
N ARG A 50 -14.07 3.34 11.31
CA ARG A 50 -15.42 3.39 11.84
C ARG A 50 -16.33 2.34 11.16
N PRO A 51 -17.12 1.56 11.91
CA PRO A 51 -18.02 0.56 11.33
C PRO A 51 -19.01 1.14 10.31
N GLU A 52 -19.47 2.38 10.51
CA GLU A 52 -20.36 3.06 9.58
C GLU A 52 -19.70 3.29 8.20
N TYR A 53 -18.40 3.58 8.16
CA TYR A 53 -17.69 3.75 6.89
C TYR A 53 -17.47 2.41 6.19
N GLU A 54 -17.27 1.33 6.92
CA GLU A 54 -17.20 -0.01 6.34
C GLU A 54 -18.55 -0.42 5.72
N ALA A 55 -19.66 -0.19 6.42
CA ALA A 55 -21.00 -0.43 5.88
C ALA A 55 -21.26 0.40 4.63
N MET A 56 -20.87 1.69 4.63
CA MET A 56 -20.98 2.57 3.48
C MET A 56 -20.13 2.12 2.29
N ILE A 57 -18.92 1.60 2.53
CA ILE A 57 -18.09 1.01 1.46
C ILE A 57 -18.88 -0.10 0.75
N ALA A 58 -19.48 -1.02 1.51
CA ALA A 58 -20.26 -2.09 0.92
C ALA A 58 -21.47 -1.55 0.14
N GLU A 59 -22.24 -0.61 0.71
CA GLU A 59 -23.41 -0.01 0.06
C GLU A 59 -23.05 0.70 -1.26
N ASP A 60 -21.97 1.50 -1.26
CA ASP A 60 -21.52 2.23 -2.44
C ASP A 60 -21.02 1.28 -3.55
N LEU A 61 -20.33 0.20 -3.20
CA LEU A 61 -19.84 -0.77 -4.18
C LEU A 61 -20.98 -1.59 -4.80
N HIS A 62 -21.93 -2.09 -4.00
CA HIS A 62 -23.13 -2.76 -4.55
C HIS A 62 -23.93 -1.82 -5.46
N TRP A 63 -24.07 -0.56 -5.06
CA TRP A 63 -24.73 0.44 -5.90
C TRP A 63 -24.03 0.64 -7.25
N LEU A 64 -22.69 0.56 -7.30
CA LEU A 64 -21.91 0.60 -8.55
C LEU A 64 -22.03 -0.69 -9.40
N GLY A 65 -22.75 -1.70 -8.92
CA GLY A 65 -22.91 -3.01 -9.56
C GLY A 65 -21.69 -3.91 -9.36
N LEU A 66 -20.99 -3.78 -8.24
CA LEU A 66 -19.85 -4.62 -7.88
C LEU A 66 -20.23 -5.57 -6.74
N ASP A 67 -19.91 -6.84 -6.92
CA ASP A 67 -20.09 -7.89 -5.92
C ASP A 67 -18.76 -8.61 -5.66
N TRP A 68 -18.62 -9.21 -4.48
CA TRP A 68 -17.41 -9.94 -4.09
C TRP A 68 -17.75 -11.12 -3.17
N PRO A 69 -16.87 -12.14 -3.06
CA PRO A 69 -17.07 -13.24 -2.15
C PRO A 69 -17.05 -12.81 -0.67
N LEU A 70 -17.90 -13.44 0.15
CA LEU A 70 -17.91 -13.32 1.61
C LEU A 70 -17.31 -14.58 2.25
N PRO A 71 -16.70 -14.46 3.45
CA PRO A 71 -16.50 -13.24 4.24
C PRO A 71 -15.39 -12.33 3.69
N VAL A 72 -15.52 -11.02 3.95
CA VAL A 72 -14.49 -10.03 3.64
C VAL A 72 -13.32 -10.16 4.62
N MET A 73 -12.10 -10.12 4.11
CA MET A 73 -10.89 -10.05 4.93
C MET A 73 -10.76 -8.66 5.55
N ARG A 74 -10.57 -8.59 6.87
CA ARG A 74 -10.18 -7.38 7.60
C ARG A 74 -8.75 -7.52 8.11
N GLN A 75 -7.96 -6.46 8.02
CA GLN A 75 -6.56 -6.51 8.45
C GLN A 75 -6.42 -6.55 9.97
N SER A 76 -7.36 -5.96 10.71
CA SER A 76 -7.42 -6.06 12.18
C SER A 76 -7.49 -7.51 12.67
N ASP A 77 -8.16 -8.40 11.93
CA ASP A 77 -8.26 -9.84 12.25
C ASP A 77 -6.97 -10.61 11.91
N ARG A 78 -5.99 -9.97 11.27
CA ARG A 78 -4.78 -10.61 10.71
C ARG A 78 -3.47 -10.22 11.41
N LEU A 79 -3.54 -9.55 12.55
CA LEU A 79 -2.37 -9.21 13.36
C LEU A 79 -1.42 -10.41 13.62
N PRO A 80 -1.90 -11.64 13.91
CA PRO A 80 -1.00 -12.78 14.08
C PRO A 80 -0.18 -13.11 12.81
N ALA A 81 -0.76 -12.98 11.63
CA ALA A 81 -0.06 -13.22 10.36
C ALA A 81 1.04 -12.18 10.12
N TYR A 82 0.76 -10.91 10.41
CA TYR A 82 1.76 -9.84 10.30
C TYR A 82 2.88 -10.00 11.33
N ARG A 83 2.54 -10.42 12.55
CA ARG A 83 3.53 -10.71 13.58
C ARG A 83 4.46 -11.84 13.13
N ALA A 84 3.92 -12.93 12.59
CA ALA A 84 4.73 -14.03 12.09
C ALA A 84 5.66 -13.61 10.93
N ALA A 85 5.16 -12.79 10.00
CA ALA A 85 5.98 -12.24 8.93
C ALA A 85 7.11 -11.33 9.47
N LEU A 86 6.80 -10.48 10.45
CA LEU A 86 7.81 -9.63 11.10
C LEU A 86 8.85 -10.45 11.85
N ASP A 87 8.42 -11.48 12.59
CA ASP A 87 9.30 -12.38 13.33
C ASP A 87 10.26 -13.13 12.40
N ARG A 88 9.80 -13.54 11.22
CA ARG A 88 10.67 -14.12 10.19
C ARG A 88 11.75 -13.13 9.74
N LEU A 89 11.38 -11.88 9.43
CA LEU A 89 12.34 -10.85 9.03
C LEU A 89 13.33 -10.51 10.16
N THR A 90 12.86 -10.52 11.41
CA THR A 90 13.70 -10.36 12.60
C THR A 90 14.68 -11.52 12.76
N ALA A 91 14.23 -12.77 12.58
CA ALA A 91 15.09 -13.95 12.67
C ALA A 91 16.20 -13.96 11.60
N LEU A 92 15.95 -13.33 10.45
CA LEU A 92 16.96 -13.11 9.40
C LEU A 92 17.93 -11.95 9.70
N GLY A 93 17.76 -11.24 10.83
CA GLY A 93 18.60 -10.10 11.21
C GLY A 93 18.33 -8.82 10.39
N LEU A 94 17.16 -8.71 9.77
CA LEU A 94 16.86 -7.64 8.79
C LEU A 94 16.11 -6.46 9.39
N THR A 95 15.76 -6.50 10.68
CA THR A 95 14.93 -5.48 11.32
C THR A 95 15.58 -4.92 12.57
N TYR A 96 15.26 -3.67 12.90
CA TYR A 96 15.71 -3.02 14.13
C TYR A 96 14.63 -2.08 14.71
N PRO A 97 14.63 -1.84 16.05
CA PRO A 97 13.69 -0.94 16.70
C PRO A 97 14.12 0.53 16.59
N CYS A 98 13.16 1.41 16.33
CA CYS A 98 13.37 2.84 16.12
C CYS A 98 12.49 3.68 17.07
N HIS A 99 13.14 4.46 17.93
CA HIS A 99 12.48 5.39 18.84
C HIS A 99 12.43 6.83 18.29
N CYS A 100 12.90 7.08 17.05
CA CYS A 100 12.77 8.40 16.42
C CYS A 100 11.30 8.74 16.13
N ARG A 101 10.91 9.96 16.46
CA ARG A 101 9.67 10.61 16.05
C ARG A 101 9.86 11.30 14.70
N ARG A 102 8.76 11.70 14.06
CA ARG A 102 8.81 12.47 12.79
C ARG A 102 9.59 13.77 12.92
N ALA A 103 9.51 14.45 14.08
CA ALA A 103 10.26 15.67 14.34
C ALA A 103 11.77 15.40 14.38
N ASP A 104 12.20 14.35 15.09
CA ASP A 104 13.61 13.95 15.19
C ASP A 104 14.20 13.64 13.81
N ILE A 105 13.45 12.91 12.97
CA ILE A 105 13.88 12.59 11.60
C ILE A 105 14.05 13.85 10.77
N ARG A 106 13.08 14.79 10.82
CA ARG A 106 13.19 16.06 10.09
C ARG A 106 14.37 16.89 10.58
N ALA A 107 14.58 16.97 11.89
CA ALA A 107 15.69 17.71 12.47
C ALA A 107 17.05 17.13 12.03
N ALA A 108 17.19 15.80 12.06
CA ALA A 108 18.41 15.12 11.59
C ALA A 108 18.69 15.37 10.09
N LEU A 109 17.64 15.43 9.26
CA LEU A 109 17.76 15.71 7.82
C LEU A 109 17.97 17.19 7.49
N SER A 110 17.70 18.10 8.45
CA SER A 110 17.87 19.55 8.27
C SER A 110 19.22 20.05 8.77
N ALA A 111 20.05 19.17 9.35
CA ALA A 111 21.43 19.48 9.70
C ALA A 111 22.22 19.82 8.42
N PRO A 112 23.23 20.72 8.49
CA PRO A 112 23.98 21.19 7.32
C PRO A 112 24.86 20.08 6.73
N GLN A 113 24.22 19.17 6.00
CA GLN A 113 24.82 18.30 5.00
C GLN A 113 24.45 18.89 3.64
N GLU A 114 25.38 18.89 2.68
CA GLU A 114 25.13 19.46 1.35
C GLU A 114 23.95 18.75 0.66
N GLY A 115 22.81 19.43 0.53
CA GLY A 115 21.67 18.98 -0.25
C GLY A 115 20.32 19.05 0.47
N ALA A 116 19.24 19.09 -0.30
CA ALA A 116 17.89 18.96 0.23
C ALA A 116 17.64 17.52 0.72
N PRO A 117 16.80 17.30 1.76
CA PRO A 117 16.43 15.96 2.20
C PRO A 117 15.88 15.12 1.04
N VAL A 118 16.40 13.91 0.88
CA VAL A 118 15.87 12.96 -0.11
C VAL A 118 14.47 12.53 0.32
N ILE A 119 13.49 12.72 -0.57
CA ILE A 119 12.10 12.33 -0.35
C ILE A 119 11.84 11.07 -1.16
N GLY A 120 11.67 9.95 -0.45
CA GLY A 120 11.27 8.68 -1.03
C GLY A 120 9.74 8.51 -1.10
N PRO A 121 9.27 7.32 -1.51
CA PRO A 121 7.84 7.03 -1.66
C PRO A 121 7.03 7.18 -0.37
N ASP A 122 7.64 6.90 0.80
CA ASP A 122 6.97 6.99 2.11
C ASP A 122 7.33 8.27 2.89
N GLY A 123 7.85 9.27 2.18
CA GLY A 123 8.31 10.54 2.74
C GLY A 123 9.83 10.60 2.91
N PRO A 124 10.34 11.44 3.82
CA PRO A 124 11.78 11.63 3.97
C PRO A 124 12.51 10.31 4.28
N VAL A 125 13.57 10.03 3.53
CA VAL A 125 14.39 8.83 3.71
C VAL A 125 14.99 8.83 5.12
N TYR A 126 14.83 7.72 5.84
CA TYR A 126 15.27 7.64 7.23
C TYR A 126 16.80 7.69 7.33
N PRO A 127 17.39 8.58 8.14
CA PRO A 127 18.85 8.76 8.22
C PRO A 127 19.59 7.63 8.95
N GLY A 128 18.90 6.57 9.40
CA GLY A 128 19.55 5.41 10.02
C GLY A 128 19.95 5.61 11.49
N THR A 129 19.46 6.65 12.18
CA THR A 129 19.85 6.99 13.57
C THR A 129 19.79 5.82 14.54
N CYS A 130 18.76 4.97 14.45
CA CYS A 130 18.57 3.80 15.32
C CYS A 130 19.06 2.48 14.72
N ARG A 131 19.72 2.48 13.55
CA ARG A 131 20.06 1.23 12.83
C ARG A 131 20.97 0.29 13.63
N HIS A 132 21.75 0.83 14.57
CA HIS A 132 22.65 0.07 15.43
C HIS A 132 21.94 -0.71 16.56
N ARG A 133 20.66 -0.41 16.84
CA ARG A 133 19.93 -1.05 17.94
C ARG A 133 19.53 -2.47 17.58
N SER A 134 19.69 -3.37 18.54
CA SER A 134 19.23 -4.76 18.45
C SER A 134 17.73 -4.87 18.72
N MET A 135 17.08 -5.87 18.13
CA MET A 135 15.68 -6.22 18.46
C MET A 135 15.50 -6.65 19.91
N ALA A 136 16.57 -7.07 20.61
CA ALA A 136 16.54 -7.31 22.05
C ALA A 136 16.29 -6.04 22.89
N GLU A 137 16.56 -4.86 22.32
CA GLU A 137 16.35 -3.56 22.96
C GLU A 137 14.99 -2.92 22.58
N ALA A 138 14.12 -3.68 21.91
CA ALA A 138 12.83 -3.17 21.45
C ALA A 138 11.90 -2.90 22.64
N GLY A 139 11.42 -1.66 22.75
CA GLY A 139 10.42 -1.25 23.72
C GLY A 139 9.01 -1.10 23.13
N PRO A 140 7.96 -1.00 23.97
CA PRO A 140 6.57 -0.83 23.51
C PRO A 140 6.35 0.47 22.73
N GLY A 141 7.23 1.45 22.92
CA GLY A 141 7.21 2.70 22.18
C GLY A 141 7.92 2.65 20.84
N ASP A 142 8.59 1.58 20.45
CA ASP A 142 9.39 1.56 19.21
C ASP A 142 8.54 1.26 17.96
N ALA A 143 8.93 1.86 16.84
CA ALA A 143 8.55 1.34 15.52
C ALA A 143 9.59 0.31 15.09
N ILE A 144 9.22 -0.70 14.30
CA ILE A 144 10.18 -1.65 13.72
C ILE A 144 10.42 -1.27 12.26
N ARG A 145 11.70 -1.16 11.89
CA ARG A 145 12.13 -0.82 10.52
C ARG A 145 12.84 -1.98 9.85
N LEU A 146 12.75 -2.03 8.53
CA LEU A 146 13.62 -2.85 7.68
C LEU A 146 14.98 -2.16 7.54
N ASN A 147 16.07 -2.89 7.69
CA ASN A 147 17.39 -2.46 7.24
C ASN A 147 17.51 -2.77 5.74
N ALA A 148 17.33 -1.77 4.88
CA ALA A 148 17.24 -1.98 3.44
C ALA A 148 18.54 -2.53 2.84
N ALA A 149 19.70 -2.04 3.32
CA ALA A 149 20.99 -2.52 2.86
C ALA A 149 21.23 -3.99 3.23
N ALA A 150 20.92 -4.38 4.48
CA ALA A 150 21.02 -5.77 4.91
C ALA A 150 20.04 -6.68 4.16
N ALA A 151 18.83 -6.20 3.88
CA ALA A 151 17.82 -6.95 3.15
C ALA A 151 18.22 -7.25 1.70
N LEU A 152 18.75 -6.25 0.98
CA LEU A 152 19.23 -6.41 -0.39
C LEU A 152 20.47 -7.33 -0.45
N ALA A 153 21.39 -7.18 0.51
CA ALA A 153 22.56 -8.05 0.64
C ALA A 153 22.17 -9.50 0.95
N HIS A 154 21.18 -9.72 1.83
CA HIS A 154 20.68 -11.05 2.18
C HIS A 154 20.14 -11.82 0.97
N LEU A 155 19.47 -11.14 0.04
CA LEU A 155 18.98 -11.74 -1.20
C LEU A 155 20.04 -11.80 -2.32
N ASN A 156 21.23 -11.24 -2.10
CA ASN A 156 22.28 -11.08 -3.11
C ASN A 156 21.76 -10.38 -4.39
N LEU A 157 20.95 -9.34 -4.22
CA LEU A 157 20.34 -8.60 -5.34
C LEU A 157 21.10 -7.31 -5.64
N GLY A 158 21.53 -7.15 -6.89
CA GLY A 158 22.07 -5.88 -7.39
C GLY A 158 20.98 -4.84 -7.72
N GLU A 159 19.74 -5.29 -7.88
CA GLU A 159 18.58 -4.45 -8.19
C GLU A 159 17.25 -5.13 -7.84
N ILE A 160 16.20 -4.34 -7.69
CA ILE A 160 14.81 -4.77 -7.60
C ILE A 160 14.08 -4.34 -8.87
N ALA A 161 13.30 -5.26 -9.45
CA ALA A 161 12.55 -4.98 -10.66
C ALA A 161 11.13 -5.54 -10.61
N PHE A 162 10.21 -4.87 -11.30
CA PHE A 162 8.88 -5.38 -11.58
C PHE A 162 8.33 -4.80 -12.88
N GLU A 163 7.32 -5.46 -13.43
CA GLU A 163 6.62 -5.00 -14.62
C GLU A 163 5.25 -4.44 -14.25
N ASP A 164 4.84 -3.42 -15.00
CA ASP A 164 3.55 -2.78 -14.88
C ASP A 164 2.86 -2.87 -16.24
N GLU A 165 1.72 -3.58 -16.30
CA GLU A 165 1.05 -3.85 -17.57
C GLU A 165 0.34 -2.61 -18.14
N ASN A 166 0.20 -1.54 -17.36
CA ASN A 166 -0.42 -0.30 -17.79
C ASN A 166 0.59 0.84 -18.04
N ILE A 167 1.65 0.91 -17.22
CA ILE A 167 2.65 1.98 -17.30
C ILE A 167 3.95 1.45 -17.91
N ALA A 168 4.23 1.88 -19.15
CA ALA A 168 5.36 1.41 -19.94
C ALA A 168 5.38 -0.14 -20.07
N PRO A 169 4.32 -0.73 -20.63
CA PRO A 169 4.17 -2.19 -20.71
C PRO A 169 5.34 -2.84 -21.44
N GLY A 170 5.83 -3.96 -20.91
CA GLY A 170 6.99 -4.69 -21.43
C GLY A 170 8.35 -4.07 -21.08
N ILE A 171 8.37 -2.96 -20.33
CA ILE A 171 9.61 -2.34 -19.83
C ILE A 171 9.66 -2.53 -18.31
N PRO A 172 10.52 -3.44 -17.79
CA PRO A 172 10.70 -3.61 -16.36
C PRO A 172 11.17 -2.30 -15.73
N ARG A 173 10.50 -1.91 -14.63
CA ARG A 173 10.97 -0.81 -13.80
C ARG A 173 11.98 -1.36 -12.81
N ARG A 174 13.23 -0.93 -13.00
CA ARG A 174 14.39 -1.37 -12.23
C ARG A 174 14.84 -0.27 -11.29
N LEU A 175 15.26 -0.67 -10.10
CA LEU A 175 15.89 0.20 -9.11
C LEU A 175 17.12 -0.52 -8.57
N SER A 176 18.30 0.06 -8.76
CA SER A 176 19.54 -0.53 -8.25
C SER A 176 19.50 -0.64 -6.72
N ALA A 177 20.26 -1.57 -6.15
CA ALA A 177 20.35 -1.69 -4.69
C ALA A 177 20.86 -0.39 -4.04
N ALA A 178 21.81 0.29 -4.68
CA ALA A 178 22.33 1.57 -4.23
C ALA A 178 21.24 2.67 -4.23
N ASP A 179 20.48 2.78 -5.33
CA ASP A 179 19.41 3.77 -5.45
C ASP A 179 18.23 3.45 -4.53
N PHE A 180 17.94 2.17 -4.27
CA PHE A 180 16.95 1.77 -3.27
C PHE A 180 17.36 2.28 -1.89
N VAL A 181 18.61 2.03 -1.48
CA VAL A 181 19.10 2.47 -0.16
C VAL A 181 19.11 3.99 -0.04
N ALA A 182 19.52 4.71 -1.10
CA ALA A 182 19.60 6.17 -1.10
C ALA A 182 18.23 6.87 -1.22
N GLY A 183 17.33 6.33 -2.05
CA GLY A 183 16.06 6.97 -2.43
C GLY A 183 14.82 6.43 -1.70
N VAL A 184 14.87 5.22 -1.16
CA VAL A 184 13.77 4.59 -0.40
C VAL A 184 14.18 4.39 1.06
N GLY A 185 15.31 3.72 1.27
CA GLY A 185 15.90 3.47 2.59
C GLY A 185 15.06 2.59 3.52
N ASP A 186 15.25 2.80 4.82
CA ASP A 186 14.78 1.91 5.88
C ASP A 186 13.30 2.15 6.24
N VAL A 187 12.39 1.48 5.53
CA VAL A 187 10.93 1.59 5.69
C VAL A 187 10.43 1.02 7.02
N VAL A 188 9.28 1.53 7.50
CA VAL A 188 8.64 1.01 8.72
C VAL A 188 7.81 -0.23 8.39
N LEU A 189 8.07 -1.33 9.11
CA LEU A 189 7.32 -2.60 9.01
C LEU A 189 6.30 -2.78 10.13
N ALA A 190 6.52 -2.16 11.28
CA ALA A 190 5.52 -2.07 12.34
C ALA A 190 5.49 -0.67 12.95
N ARG A 191 4.31 -0.05 12.94
CA ARG A 191 4.09 1.25 13.58
C ARG A 191 3.86 1.08 15.08
N ARG A 192 4.24 2.10 15.84
CA ARG A 192 4.06 2.17 17.30
C ARG A 192 2.60 1.93 17.66
N GLY A 193 2.35 0.96 18.54
CA GLY A 193 1.00 0.62 19.01
C GLY A 193 0.09 -0.04 17.97
N MET A 194 0.61 -0.42 16.79
CA MET A 194 -0.20 -1.01 15.71
C MET A 194 0.24 -2.42 15.30
N GLY A 195 1.46 -2.82 15.64
CA GLY A 195 1.99 -4.16 15.34
C GLY A 195 2.31 -4.44 13.87
N THR A 196 1.92 -3.57 12.94
CA THR A 196 2.17 -3.71 11.50
C THR A 196 2.26 -2.35 10.78
N SER A 197 2.55 -2.37 9.48
CA SER A 197 2.51 -1.23 8.56
C SER A 197 1.73 -1.58 7.30
N TYR A 198 1.41 -0.58 6.48
CA TYR A 198 0.78 -0.81 5.19
C TYR A 198 1.62 -1.75 4.30
N HIS A 199 2.94 -1.54 4.22
CA HIS A 199 3.80 -2.35 3.36
C HIS A 199 3.84 -3.83 3.76
N LEU A 200 3.93 -4.11 5.05
CA LEU A 200 3.95 -5.50 5.54
C LEU A 200 2.57 -6.16 5.39
N SER A 201 1.50 -5.45 5.74
CA SER A 201 0.14 -6.03 5.69
C SER A 201 -0.28 -6.33 4.26
N VAL A 202 -0.04 -5.41 3.32
CA VAL A 202 -0.51 -5.56 1.93
C VAL A 202 0.14 -6.75 1.23
N VAL A 203 1.44 -7.00 1.44
CA VAL A 203 2.14 -8.12 0.77
C VAL A 203 1.74 -9.47 1.36
N VAL A 204 1.56 -9.54 2.68
CA VAL A 204 1.11 -10.76 3.37
C VAL A 204 -0.31 -11.11 2.95
N ASP A 205 -1.20 -10.12 2.87
CA ASP A 205 -2.60 -10.35 2.51
C ASP A 205 -2.81 -10.59 1.02
N ASP A 206 -2.07 -9.90 0.15
CA ASP A 206 -2.13 -10.16 -1.29
C ASP A 206 -1.70 -11.62 -1.57
N ALA A 207 -0.67 -12.13 -0.89
CA ALA A 207 -0.30 -13.54 -0.98
C ALA A 207 -1.37 -14.47 -0.40
N ALA A 208 -1.93 -14.16 0.78
CA ALA A 208 -2.94 -14.99 1.44
C ALA A 208 -4.27 -15.07 0.66
N GLN A 209 -4.63 -14.01 -0.08
CA GLN A 209 -5.81 -13.98 -0.95
C GLN A 209 -5.55 -14.52 -2.36
N GLY A 210 -4.30 -14.88 -2.69
CA GLY A 210 -3.92 -15.32 -4.02
C GLY A 210 -4.09 -14.23 -5.08
N ILE A 211 -3.84 -12.96 -4.72
CA ILE A 211 -3.91 -11.85 -5.66
C ILE A 211 -2.84 -12.05 -6.75
N THR A 212 -3.28 -12.14 -8.00
CA THR A 212 -2.38 -12.31 -9.16
C THR A 212 -2.16 -11.01 -9.92
N LEU A 213 -3.04 -10.03 -9.75
CA LEU A 213 -2.94 -8.70 -10.35
C LEU A 213 -3.31 -7.60 -9.34
N VAL A 214 -2.31 -6.81 -8.94
CA VAL A 214 -2.49 -5.66 -8.05
C VAL A 214 -2.82 -4.42 -8.85
N THR A 215 -4.06 -3.94 -8.69
CA THR A 215 -4.55 -2.69 -9.29
C THR A 215 -4.55 -1.57 -8.25
N ARG A 216 -3.86 -0.45 -8.50
CA ARG A 216 -3.84 0.71 -7.59
C ARG A 216 -3.44 2.01 -8.28
N GLY A 217 -3.58 3.14 -7.60
CA GLY A 217 -3.24 4.44 -8.16
C GLY A 217 -1.74 4.60 -8.46
N LYS A 218 -1.41 5.32 -9.54
CA LYS A 218 -0.03 5.67 -9.93
C LYS A 218 0.78 6.39 -8.84
N ASP A 219 0.16 6.93 -7.79
CA ASP A 219 0.91 7.48 -6.66
C ASP A 219 1.61 6.42 -5.79
N LEU A 220 1.26 5.14 -5.93
CA LEU A 220 1.89 4.03 -5.22
C LEU A 220 2.93 3.28 -6.09
N LEU A 221 3.26 3.85 -7.24
CA LEU A 221 4.15 3.25 -8.23
C LEU A 221 5.51 2.90 -7.64
N ASP A 222 6.14 3.89 -7.02
CA ASP A 222 7.51 3.79 -6.52
C ASP A 222 7.58 2.92 -5.26
N SER A 223 6.51 2.91 -4.44
CA SER A 223 6.36 2.01 -3.29
C SER A 223 6.35 0.53 -3.68
N THR A 224 6.13 0.20 -4.95
CA THR A 224 6.10 -1.19 -5.42
C THR A 224 7.45 -1.89 -5.25
N HIS A 225 8.58 -1.19 -5.38
CA HIS A 225 9.89 -1.78 -5.12
C HIS A 225 10.01 -2.30 -3.67
N ILE A 226 9.41 -1.59 -2.71
CA ILE A 226 9.35 -2.03 -1.30
C ILE A 226 8.56 -3.35 -1.21
N HIS A 227 7.40 -3.42 -1.89
CA HIS A 227 6.55 -4.60 -1.84
C HIS A 227 7.20 -5.81 -2.48
N VAL A 228 7.87 -5.63 -3.63
CA VAL A 228 8.63 -6.69 -4.30
C VAL A 228 9.79 -7.18 -3.42
N LEU A 229 10.53 -6.27 -2.78
CA LEU A 229 11.57 -6.65 -1.83
C LEU A 229 11.00 -7.49 -0.68
N LEU A 230 9.91 -7.06 -0.06
CA LEU A 230 9.27 -7.80 1.04
C LEU A 230 8.73 -9.17 0.59
N GLN A 231 8.13 -9.26 -0.60
CA GLN A 231 7.67 -10.53 -1.17
C GLN A 231 8.83 -11.50 -1.32
N ARG A 232 9.97 -11.06 -1.86
CA ARG A 232 11.17 -11.89 -2.01
C ARG A 232 11.74 -12.35 -0.66
N LEU A 233 11.83 -11.45 0.33
CA LEU A 233 12.33 -11.78 1.67
C LEU A 233 11.45 -12.80 2.41
N LEU A 234 10.14 -12.68 2.22
CA LEU A 234 9.14 -13.54 2.86
C LEU A 234 8.81 -14.79 2.03
N ASP A 235 9.47 -14.99 0.89
CA ASP A 235 9.18 -16.07 -0.05
C ASP A 235 7.70 -16.14 -0.44
N LEU A 236 7.13 -14.97 -0.77
CA LEU A 236 5.76 -14.80 -1.23
C LEU A 236 5.70 -14.60 -2.74
N PRO A 237 4.58 -14.98 -3.39
CA PRO A 237 4.37 -14.68 -4.80
C PRO A 237 4.48 -13.18 -5.10
N VAL A 238 5.09 -12.85 -6.23
CA VAL A 238 5.12 -11.49 -6.77
C VAL A 238 4.01 -11.37 -7.82
N PRO A 239 2.94 -10.59 -7.56
CA PRO A 239 1.84 -10.43 -8.50
C PRO A 239 2.26 -9.56 -9.68
N ARG A 240 1.44 -9.57 -10.75
CA ARG A 240 1.49 -8.52 -11.76
C ARG A 240 0.97 -7.21 -11.19
N TYR A 241 1.38 -6.09 -11.76
CA TYR A 241 0.94 -4.76 -11.34
C TYR A 241 0.26 -4.01 -12.47
N HIS A 242 -0.81 -3.31 -12.14
CA HIS A 242 -1.51 -2.39 -13.02
C HIS A 242 -1.74 -1.08 -12.27
N HIS A 243 -0.91 -0.06 -12.53
CA HIS A 243 -1.10 1.24 -11.89
C HIS A 243 -1.99 2.15 -12.74
N HIS A 244 -3.18 2.46 -12.24
CA HIS A 244 -4.15 3.28 -12.95
C HIS A 244 -3.91 4.78 -12.72
N ARG A 245 -4.44 5.62 -13.63
CA ARG A 245 -4.39 7.08 -13.49
C ARG A 245 -5.11 7.55 -12.22
N LEU A 246 -4.76 8.74 -11.75
CA LEU A 246 -5.45 9.37 -10.61
C LEU A 246 -6.62 10.21 -11.12
N ILE A 247 -7.77 10.11 -10.46
CA ILE A 247 -8.92 10.99 -10.75
C ILE A 247 -8.65 12.38 -10.17
N ARG A 248 -8.87 13.39 -11.01
CA ARG A 248 -8.68 14.80 -10.72
C ARG A 248 -10.03 15.52 -10.83
N ASP A 249 -10.19 16.62 -10.10
CA ASP A 249 -11.33 17.51 -10.23
C ASP A 249 -11.24 18.38 -11.51
N ALA A 250 -12.27 19.20 -11.73
CA ALA A 250 -12.34 20.12 -12.87
C ALA A 250 -11.20 21.15 -12.90
N ALA A 251 -10.52 21.40 -11.78
CA ALA A 251 -9.35 22.27 -11.69
C ALA A 251 -8.02 21.50 -11.88
N GLY A 252 -8.08 20.22 -12.25
CA GLY A 252 -6.91 19.35 -12.44
C GLY A 252 -6.25 18.90 -11.13
N LYS A 253 -6.84 19.17 -9.97
CA LYS A 253 -6.30 18.82 -8.65
C LYS A 253 -6.79 17.43 -8.23
N ARG A 254 -5.95 16.68 -7.51
CA ARG A 254 -6.25 15.30 -7.08
C ARG A 254 -7.41 15.29 -6.09
N LEU A 255 -8.45 14.49 -6.35
CA LEU A 255 -9.59 14.35 -5.43
C LEU A 255 -9.19 13.75 -4.07
N ALA A 256 -8.34 12.73 -4.06
CA ALA A 256 -7.93 11.99 -2.86
C ALA A 256 -7.01 12.75 -1.87
N LYS A 257 -6.93 14.08 -1.91
CA LYS A 257 -6.08 14.88 -0.99
C LYS A 257 -6.85 15.93 -0.17
N ARG A 258 -8.17 16.01 -0.27
CA ARG A 258 -9.02 16.81 0.62
C ARG A 258 -10.13 15.95 1.21
N ASP A 259 -10.49 16.26 2.44
CA ASP A 259 -11.76 15.88 3.05
C ASP A 259 -12.98 16.46 2.29
N ASP A 260 -12.75 17.32 1.29
CA ASP A 260 -13.74 17.91 0.38
C ASP A 260 -14.03 17.08 -0.88
N ALA A 261 -13.43 15.90 -1.04
CA ALA A 261 -13.78 15.04 -2.18
C ALA A 261 -15.24 14.62 -2.04
N ARG A 262 -16.08 15.07 -2.98
CA ARG A 262 -17.51 14.78 -2.95
C ARG A 262 -17.75 13.27 -2.86
N ALA A 263 -18.44 12.87 -1.80
CA ALA A 263 -18.74 11.47 -1.51
C ALA A 263 -19.67 10.85 -2.56
N LEU A 264 -19.50 9.56 -2.88
CA LEU A 264 -20.35 8.83 -3.82
C LEU A 264 -21.83 8.87 -3.42
N ARG A 265 -22.12 8.73 -2.13
CA ARG A 265 -23.48 8.88 -1.60
C ARG A 265 -24.18 10.18 -2.01
N LEU A 266 -23.44 11.28 -2.18
CA LEU A 266 -24.02 12.56 -2.60
C LEU A 266 -24.35 12.57 -4.10
N TYR A 267 -23.58 11.85 -4.93
CA TYR A 267 -23.97 11.64 -6.32
C TYR A 267 -25.25 10.80 -6.41
N ARG A 268 -25.32 9.72 -5.62
CA ARG A 268 -26.52 8.87 -5.53
C ARG A 268 -27.75 9.65 -5.05
N ALA A 269 -27.62 10.44 -3.98
CA ALA A 269 -28.71 11.24 -3.42
C ALA A 269 -29.23 12.32 -4.39
N GLU A 270 -28.37 12.83 -5.27
CA GLU A 270 -28.74 13.80 -6.32
C GLU A 270 -29.22 13.11 -7.62
N GLY A 271 -29.42 11.80 -7.62
CA GLY A 271 -30.02 11.06 -8.73
C GLY A 271 -29.06 10.59 -9.82
N ALA A 272 -27.74 10.69 -9.61
CA ALA A 272 -26.78 10.08 -10.53
C ALA A 272 -26.99 8.56 -10.59
N THR A 273 -26.76 7.95 -11.74
CA THR A 273 -26.76 6.48 -11.90
C THR A 273 -25.34 5.92 -11.92
N PRO A 274 -25.14 4.60 -11.73
CA PRO A 274 -23.83 3.98 -11.92
C PRO A 274 -23.24 4.21 -13.31
N ALA A 275 -24.08 4.29 -14.35
CA ALA A 275 -23.66 4.62 -15.71
C ALA A 275 -23.11 6.05 -15.81
N ASP A 276 -23.70 7.00 -15.08
CA ASP A 276 -23.19 8.37 -15.03
C ASP A 276 -21.82 8.44 -14.34
N ILE A 277 -21.63 7.67 -13.26
CA ILE A 277 -20.31 7.57 -12.61
C ILE A 277 -19.26 6.99 -13.56
N ARG A 278 -19.57 5.91 -14.28
CA ARG A 278 -18.66 5.33 -15.29
C ARG A 278 -18.29 6.37 -16.36
N ARG A 279 -19.27 7.11 -16.87
CA ARG A 279 -19.07 8.20 -17.84
C ARG A 279 -18.17 9.31 -17.29
N MET A 280 -18.40 9.77 -16.06
CA MET A 280 -17.54 10.77 -15.38
C MET A 280 -16.10 10.26 -15.20
N LEU A 281 -15.93 8.96 -15.05
CA LEU A 281 -14.65 8.28 -14.89
C LEU A 281 -14.00 7.87 -16.22
N GLY A 282 -14.66 8.09 -17.36
CA GLY A 282 -14.18 7.65 -18.67
C GLY A 282 -14.00 6.13 -18.76
N LEU A 283 -14.92 5.38 -18.15
CA LEU A 283 -15.04 3.92 -18.20
C LEU A 283 -16.25 3.50 -19.01
#